data_AF-A0A8J3F772-F1
#
_entry.id   AF-A0A8J3F772-F1
#
_cell.length_a   1.000
_cell.length_b   1.000
_cell.length_c   1.000
_cell.angle_alpha   90.00
_cell.angle_beta   90.00
_cell.angle_gamma   90.00
#
_symmetry.space_group_name_H-M   'P 1'
#
loop_
_entity.id
_entity.type
_entity.pdbx_description
1 polymer ?
#
loop_
_entity_poly.entity_id
_entity_poly.type
_entity_poly.pdbx_seq_one_letter_code
_entity_poly.pdbx_strand_id
1 'polypeptide(L)'
;MSDDAALLGDLRRMWTDADPAPADLAERVLFTLALEDVEAELAQLRQQSALAGTRAAATETAASITFHASQVTVLLGVRDAGAAADGTPLRRLDGWLAPAAPLAVEVRAGSAVLHTTADADGRFAFDAVPAGLVQLRLAPGGPLTRAVVTPAVQL
;
A
#
# COMPACT_ATOMS: atom_id res chain seq x y z
N MET A 1 -10.61 42.15 -16.42
CA MET A 1 -10.32 41.41 -15.16
C MET A 1 -11.44 40.45 -14.73
N SER A 2 -12.72 40.67 -15.11
CA SER A 2 -13.82 39.74 -14.79
C SER A 2 -13.86 38.47 -15.66
N ASP A 3 -13.30 38.54 -16.87
CA ASP A 3 -13.33 37.45 -17.85
C ASP A 3 -12.41 36.29 -17.46
N ASP A 4 -11.19 36.60 -17.00
CA ASP A 4 -10.23 35.61 -16.49
C ASP A 4 -10.80 34.82 -15.32
N ALA A 5 -11.50 35.47 -14.39
CA ALA A 5 -12.07 34.79 -13.23
C ALA A 5 -13.19 33.82 -13.63
N ALA A 6 -13.99 34.18 -14.65
CA ALA A 6 -15.02 33.29 -15.22
C ALA A 6 -14.37 32.10 -15.93
N LEU A 7 -13.36 32.34 -16.76
CA LEU A 7 -12.61 31.30 -17.46
C LEU A 7 -11.94 30.31 -16.49
N LEU A 8 -11.32 30.83 -15.42
CA LEU A 8 -10.71 30.01 -14.37
C LEU A 8 -11.77 29.22 -13.58
N GLY A 9 -12.97 29.77 -13.40
CA GLY A 9 -14.11 29.07 -12.80
C GLY A 9 -14.58 27.90 -13.66
N ASP A 10 -14.66 28.08 -14.97
CA ASP A 10 -15.05 27.06 -15.93
C ASP A 10 -14.01 25.93 -16.00
N LEU A 11 -12.72 26.29 -16.07
CA LEU A 11 -11.60 25.34 -16.00
C LEU A 11 -11.63 24.51 -14.73
N ARG A 12 -11.91 25.14 -13.57
CA ARG A 12 -12.00 24.41 -12.29
C ARG A 12 -13.14 23.41 -12.29
N ARG A 13 -14.33 23.79 -12.78
CA ARG A 13 -15.48 22.88 -12.87
C ARG A 13 -15.17 21.67 -13.76
N MET A 14 -14.64 21.94 -14.96
CA MET A 14 -14.23 20.89 -15.89
C MET A 14 -13.27 19.88 -15.23
N TRP A 15 -12.24 20.36 -14.52
CA TRP A 15 -11.29 19.48 -13.85
C TRP A 15 -11.85 18.77 -12.62
N THR A 16 -12.76 19.40 -11.88
CA THR A 16 -13.43 18.76 -10.72
C THR A 16 -14.26 17.55 -11.17
N ASP A 17 -14.89 17.66 -12.35
CA ASP A 17 -15.68 16.57 -12.92
C ASP A 17 -14.80 15.50 -13.59
N ALA A 18 -13.70 15.91 -14.24
CA ALA A 18 -12.81 15.00 -14.98
C ALA A 18 -11.82 14.23 -14.09
N ASP A 19 -11.37 14.82 -12.98
CA ASP A 19 -10.39 14.25 -12.04
C ASP A 19 -10.80 14.53 -10.59
N PRO A 20 -11.88 13.90 -10.09
CA PRO A 20 -12.28 14.04 -8.70
C PRO A 20 -11.21 13.44 -7.77
N ALA A 21 -10.92 14.14 -6.68
CA ALA A 21 -10.03 13.60 -5.66
C ALA A 21 -10.54 12.25 -5.14
N PRO A 22 -9.67 11.24 -4.95
CA PRO A 22 -10.06 9.98 -4.33
C PRO A 22 -10.74 10.20 -2.97
N ALA A 23 -11.80 9.45 -2.69
CA ALA A 23 -12.58 9.60 -1.46
C ALA A 23 -11.75 9.38 -0.18
N ASP A 24 -10.67 8.61 -0.29
CA ASP A 24 -9.75 8.25 0.78
C ASP A 24 -8.49 9.14 0.83
N LEU A 25 -8.39 10.19 -0.02
CA LEU A 25 -7.18 11.01 -0.14
C LEU A 25 -6.79 11.68 1.19
N ALA A 26 -7.76 12.19 1.94
CA ALA A 26 -7.49 12.81 3.24
C ALA A 26 -6.94 11.79 4.26
N GLU A 27 -7.52 10.59 4.28
CA GLU A 27 -7.05 9.50 5.14
C GLU A 27 -5.62 9.09 4.76
N ARG A 28 -5.32 8.96 3.46
CA ARG A 28 -3.96 8.68 2.95
C ARG A 28 -2.94 9.71 3.41
N VAL A 29 -3.27 11.00 3.30
CA VAL A 29 -2.37 12.09 3.69
C VAL A 29 -2.13 12.08 5.19
N LEU A 30 -3.18 11.95 6.00
CA LEU A 30 -3.06 11.91 7.46
C LEU A 30 -2.28 10.68 7.94
N PHE A 31 -2.56 9.53 7.33
CA PHE A 31 -1.86 8.28 7.62
C PHE A 31 -0.37 8.39 7.27
N THR A 32 -0.03 9.01 6.14
CA THR A 32 1.35 9.24 5.73
C THR A 32 2.05 10.25 6.64
N LEU A 33 1.38 11.32 7.07
CA LEU A 33 1.96 12.34 7.97
C LEU A 33 2.22 11.81 9.39
N ALA A 34 1.49 10.78 9.83
CA ALA A 34 1.77 10.10 11.10
C ALA A 34 3.13 9.37 11.13
N LEU A 35 3.85 9.34 10.00
CA LEU A 35 5.18 8.78 9.86
C LEU A 35 6.25 9.87 10.08
N GLU A 36 6.54 10.18 11.33
CA GLU A 36 7.76 10.92 11.69
C GLU A 36 8.98 9.99 11.58
N ASP A 37 9.42 9.65 10.36
CA ASP A 37 10.73 9.07 10.14
C ASP A 37 11.50 9.86 9.06
N VAL A 38 12.33 10.80 9.54
CA VAL A 38 13.07 11.76 8.71
C VAL A 38 14.14 11.07 7.86
N GLU A 39 14.50 9.82 8.15
CA GLU A 39 15.55 9.08 7.43
C GLU A 39 15.02 7.92 6.58
N ALA A 40 13.71 7.74 6.45
CA ALA A 40 13.13 6.65 5.66
C ALA A 40 13.15 6.93 4.14
N GLU A 41 13.37 5.87 3.37
CA GLU A 41 13.12 5.88 1.94
C GLU A 41 11.66 5.60 1.62
N LEU A 42 11.03 6.45 0.81
CA LEU A 42 9.70 6.17 0.28
C LEU A 42 9.80 5.29 -0.97
N ALA A 43 9.24 4.09 -0.92
CA ALA A 43 9.09 3.25 -2.09
C ALA A 43 8.06 3.86 -3.07
N GLN A 44 8.17 3.51 -4.34
CA GLN A 44 7.21 3.92 -5.38
C GLN A 44 6.32 2.75 -5.73
N LEU A 45 5.00 2.97 -5.75
CA LEU A 45 4.05 1.98 -6.25
C LEU A 45 4.09 1.96 -7.79
N ARG A 46 4.38 0.80 -8.39
CA ARG A 46 4.20 0.55 -9.83
C ARG A 46 2.96 -0.32 -10.01
N GLN A 47 1.88 0.30 -10.48
CA GLN A 47 0.57 -0.36 -10.61
C GLN A 47 0.64 -1.49 -11.66
N GLN A 48 0.38 -2.73 -11.22
CA GLN A 48 0.05 -3.86 -12.09
C GLN A 48 -1.35 -4.33 -11.70
N SER A 49 -2.36 -3.91 -12.47
CA SER A 49 -3.77 -4.24 -12.22
C SER A 49 -4.04 -5.74 -12.36
N ALA A 50 -5.07 -6.20 -11.65
CA ALA A 50 -5.58 -7.57 -11.57
C ALA A 50 -5.38 -8.41 -12.84
N LEU A 51 -4.90 -9.65 -12.68
CA LEU A 51 -4.92 -10.66 -13.72
C LEU A 51 -6.38 -11.03 -14.02
N ALA A 52 -7.04 -10.23 -14.86
CA ALA A 52 -8.37 -10.53 -15.36
C ALA A 52 -8.27 -11.65 -16.41
N GLY A 53 -8.47 -12.88 -15.94
CA GLY A 53 -8.83 -14.01 -16.80
C GLY A 53 -7.96 -15.24 -16.62
N THR A 54 -8.47 -16.23 -15.90
CA THR A 54 -8.75 -17.58 -16.42
C THR A 54 -9.67 -18.31 -15.44
N ARG A 55 -10.57 -19.14 -16.00
CA ARG A 55 -11.68 -19.84 -15.35
C ARG A 55 -11.26 -20.65 -14.12
N ALA A 56 -11.76 -20.30 -12.93
CA ALA A 56 -12.11 -21.24 -11.86
C ALA A 56 -13.17 -20.61 -10.95
N ALA A 57 -14.16 -21.40 -10.54
CA ALA A 57 -15.31 -20.98 -9.76
C ALA A 57 -14.90 -20.30 -8.43
N ALA A 58 -15.65 -19.25 -8.04
CA ALA A 58 -15.42 -18.40 -6.87
C ALA A 58 -14.08 -17.64 -6.90
N THR A 59 -14.04 -16.60 -7.74
CA THR A 59 -12.90 -15.75 -8.08
C THR A 59 -12.29 -15.02 -6.88
N GLU A 60 -11.28 -15.62 -6.23
CA GLU A 60 -10.30 -14.88 -5.44
C GLU A 60 -9.50 -13.99 -6.41
N THR A 61 -9.86 -12.71 -6.49
CA THR A 61 -9.08 -11.74 -7.26
C THR A 61 -7.83 -11.42 -6.43
N ALA A 62 -6.77 -12.20 -6.60
CA ALA A 62 -5.49 -11.91 -5.99
C ALA A 62 -4.93 -10.61 -6.60
N ALA A 63 -5.02 -9.52 -5.85
CA ALA A 63 -4.37 -8.28 -6.22
C ALA A 63 -2.87 -8.41 -5.93
N SER A 64 -2.04 -8.10 -6.93
CA SER A 64 -0.58 -8.04 -6.77
C SER A 64 -0.14 -6.59 -6.81
N ILE A 65 0.68 -6.18 -5.85
CA ILE A 65 1.16 -4.82 -5.67
C ILE A 65 2.69 -4.86 -5.62
N THR A 66 3.34 -4.05 -6.47
CA THR A 66 4.81 -3.99 -6.52
C THR A 66 5.29 -2.61 -6.10
N PHE A 67 6.12 -2.57 -5.06
CA PHE A 67 6.80 -1.37 -4.60
C PHE A 67 8.28 -1.42 -4.96
N HIS A 68 8.80 -0.33 -5.48
CA HIS A 68 10.22 -0.19 -5.79
C HIS A 68 10.86 0.90 -4.95
N ALA A 69 11.87 0.53 -4.17
CA ALA A 69 12.85 1.42 -3.58
C ALA A 69 14.22 1.16 -4.21
N SER A 70 15.17 2.06 -3.99
CA SER A 70 16.53 1.99 -4.52
C SER A 70 17.29 0.74 -4.05
N GLN A 71 17.02 0.26 -2.83
CA GLN A 71 17.71 -0.88 -2.22
C GLN A 71 16.87 -2.17 -2.19
N VAL A 72 15.56 -2.09 -2.39
CA VAL A 72 14.66 -3.26 -2.32
C VAL A 72 13.41 -3.07 -3.16
N THR A 73 12.95 -4.14 -3.78
CA THR A 73 11.62 -4.27 -4.36
C THR A 73 10.78 -5.18 -3.48
N VAL A 74 9.54 -4.77 -3.19
CA VAL A 74 8.58 -5.55 -2.42
C VAL A 74 7.44 -5.94 -3.35
N LEU A 75 7.24 -7.24 -3.51
CA LEU A 75 6.06 -7.80 -4.18
C LEU A 75 5.07 -8.27 -3.12
N LEU A 76 3.82 -7.85 -3.22
CA LEU A 76 2.77 -8.13 -2.25
C LEU A 76 1.56 -8.75 -2.94
N GLY A 77 1.22 -9.98 -2.57
CA GLY A 77 -0.04 -10.62 -2.90
C GLY A 77 -1.07 -10.42 -1.80
N VAL A 78 -2.27 -9.99 -2.17
CA VAL A 78 -3.39 -9.76 -1.26
C VAL A 78 -4.48 -10.79 -1.51
N ARG A 79 -4.96 -11.45 -0.46
CA ARG A 79 -6.10 -12.40 -0.51
C ARG A 79 -7.10 -12.10 0.60
N ASP A 80 -8.35 -12.53 0.40
CA ASP A 80 -9.37 -12.48 1.46
C ASP A 80 -8.99 -13.41 2.62
N ALA A 81 -9.19 -12.92 3.86
CA ALA A 81 -8.99 -13.71 5.09
C ALA A 81 -10.25 -13.72 5.99
N GLY A 82 -11.43 -13.48 5.40
CA GLY A 82 -12.69 -13.41 6.12
C GLY A 82 -12.92 -12.06 6.79
N ALA A 83 -13.47 -12.08 8.00
CA ALA A 83 -13.76 -10.88 8.78
C ALA A 83 -13.51 -11.11 10.28
N ALA A 84 -13.15 -10.04 10.99
CA ALA A 84 -13.04 -10.02 12.43
C ALA A 84 -14.41 -10.11 13.11
N ALA A 85 -14.43 -10.30 14.43
CA ALA A 85 -15.66 -10.44 15.22
C ALA A 85 -16.57 -9.21 15.17
N ASP A 86 -16.01 -8.03 14.94
CA ASP A 86 -16.72 -6.76 14.78
C ASP A 86 -17.22 -6.51 13.34
N GLY A 87 -16.99 -7.46 12.42
CA GLY A 87 -17.36 -7.36 11.01
C GLY A 87 -16.32 -6.70 10.11
N THR A 88 -15.17 -6.26 10.65
CA THR A 88 -14.09 -5.65 9.85
C THR A 88 -13.52 -6.69 8.89
N PRO A 89 -13.50 -6.45 7.56
CA PRO A 89 -12.92 -7.39 6.60
C PRO A 89 -11.43 -7.57 6.86
N LEU A 90 -10.94 -8.79 6.72
CA LEU A 90 -9.53 -9.14 6.90
C LEU A 90 -8.92 -9.57 5.57
N ARG A 91 -7.62 -9.30 5.45
CA ARG A 91 -6.80 -9.61 4.28
C ARG A 91 -5.57 -10.38 4.72
N ARG A 92 -5.24 -11.42 3.97
CA ARG A 92 -3.94 -12.07 4.06
C ARG A 92 -2.99 -11.37 3.10
N LEU A 93 -1.82 -11.03 3.62
CA LEU A 93 -0.72 -10.47 2.84
C LEU A 93 0.39 -11.52 2.74
N ASP A 94 0.79 -11.88 1.53
CA ASP A 94 2.03 -12.63 1.29
C ASP A 94 3.00 -11.75 0.53
N GLY A 95 4.21 -11.60 1.04
CA GLY A 95 5.21 -10.70 0.50
C GLY A 95 6.54 -11.35 0.16
N TRP A 96 7.23 -10.78 -0.81
CA TRP A 96 8.58 -11.15 -1.23
C TRP A 96 9.47 -9.92 -1.37
N LEU A 97 10.69 -10.03 -0.88
CA LEU A 97 11.73 -9.01 -0.95
C LEU A 97 12.78 -9.40 -2.01
N ALA A 98 13.16 -8.43 -2.84
CA ALA A 98 14.23 -8.56 -3.81
C ALA A 98 15.19 -7.37 -3.70
N PRO A 99 16.48 -7.58 -3.35
CA PRO A 99 17.12 -8.86 -3.03
C PRO A 99 16.54 -9.51 -1.76
N ALA A 100 16.63 -10.84 -1.69
CA ALA A 100 16.19 -11.62 -0.54
C ALA A 100 17.05 -11.31 0.69
N ALA A 101 16.41 -11.02 1.82
CA ALA A 101 17.08 -10.77 3.09
C ALA A 101 16.13 -10.94 4.28
N PRO A 102 16.63 -11.42 5.43
CA PRO A 102 15.84 -11.49 6.64
C PRO A 102 15.69 -10.09 7.25
N LEU A 103 14.53 -9.49 6.99
CA LEU A 103 14.22 -8.11 7.35
C LEU A 103 12.97 -8.07 8.23
N ALA A 104 12.99 -7.24 9.28
CA ALA A 104 11.79 -6.98 10.06
C ALA A 104 10.80 -6.18 9.21
N VAL A 105 9.56 -6.66 9.14
CA VAL A 105 8.48 -6.07 8.35
C VAL A 105 7.34 -5.69 9.29
N GLU A 106 6.91 -4.44 9.17
CA GLU A 106 5.79 -3.87 9.90
C GLU A 106 4.68 -3.49 8.92
N VAL A 107 3.44 -3.83 9.24
CA VAL A 107 2.24 -3.35 8.53
C VAL A 107 1.44 -2.49 9.48
N ARG A 108 1.18 -1.26 9.06
CA ARG A 108 0.24 -0.36 9.73
C ARG A 108 -1.08 -0.39 8.96
N ALA A 109 -2.19 -0.62 9.66
CA ALA A 109 -3.54 -0.69 9.09
C ALA A 109 -4.52 0.02 10.04
N GLY A 110 -4.90 1.26 9.72
CA GLY A 110 -5.63 2.12 10.65
C GLY A 110 -4.88 2.29 11.98
N SER A 111 -5.49 1.86 13.09
CA SER A 111 -4.87 1.86 14.43
C SER A 111 -4.06 0.60 14.76
N ALA A 112 -4.11 -0.43 13.90
CA ALA A 112 -3.39 -1.67 14.11
C ALA A 112 -1.96 -1.57 13.57
N VAL A 113 -1.00 -2.10 14.33
CA VAL A 113 0.40 -2.27 13.91
C VAL A 113 0.77 -3.73 14.09
N LEU A 114 1.07 -4.41 12.98
CA LEU A 114 1.42 -5.82 12.92
C LEU A 114 2.88 -5.97 12.55
N HIS A 115 3.56 -6.97 13.11
CA HIS A 115 4.97 -7.22 12.86
C HIS A 115 5.19 -8.66 12.41
N THR A 116 6.13 -8.84 11.50
CA THR A 116 6.67 -10.15 11.10
C THR A 116 8.13 -9.98 10.71
N THR A 117 8.78 -11.05 10.29
CA THR A 117 10.15 -11.02 9.76
C THR A 117 10.18 -11.81 8.47
N ALA A 118 10.76 -11.24 7.43
CA ALA A 118 11.05 -11.97 6.22
C ALA A 118 12.11 -13.04 6.50
N ASP A 119 11.98 -14.19 5.86
CA ASP A 119 12.97 -15.26 5.97
C ASP A 119 14.22 -14.99 5.11
N ALA A 120 15.14 -15.97 5.07
CA ALA A 120 16.36 -15.87 4.29
C ALA A 120 16.11 -15.78 2.78
N ASP A 121 14.96 -16.29 2.31
CA ASP A 121 14.53 -16.21 0.91
C ASP A 121 13.74 -14.92 0.63
N GLY A 122 13.64 -14.03 1.62
CA GLY A 122 12.96 -12.74 1.53
C GLY A 122 11.43 -12.85 1.59
N ARG A 123 10.87 -14.00 1.98
CA ARG A 123 9.43 -14.21 2.06
C ARG A 123 8.89 -13.83 3.44
N PHE A 124 7.74 -13.17 3.47
CA PHE A 124 7.00 -12.89 4.70
C PHE A 124 5.50 -13.04 4.48
N ALA A 125 4.74 -13.15 5.57
CA ALA A 125 3.28 -13.18 5.52
C ALA A 125 2.65 -12.55 6.75
N PHE A 126 1.44 -12.02 6.56
CA PHE A 126 0.50 -11.61 7.61
C PHE A 126 -0.83 -12.29 7.34
N ASP A 127 -1.30 -13.11 8.28
CA ASP A 127 -2.51 -13.92 8.08
C ASP A 127 -3.80 -13.10 8.14
N ALA A 128 -3.82 -12.04 8.95
CA ALA A 128 -5.00 -11.23 9.19
C ALA A 128 -4.62 -9.74 9.37
N VAL A 129 -4.77 -8.98 8.29
CA VAL A 129 -4.61 -7.53 8.25
C VAL A 129 -5.99 -6.90 8.05
N PRO A 130 -6.42 -5.94 8.88
CA PRO A 130 -7.63 -5.18 8.62
C PRO A 130 -7.62 -4.56 7.22
N ALA A 131 -8.70 -4.74 6.46
CA ALA A 131 -8.89 -4.08 5.18
C ALA A 131 -9.00 -2.56 5.38
N GLY A 132 -8.61 -1.78 4.37
CA GLY A 132 -8.47 -0.33 4.49
C GLY A 132 -7.15 0.14 3.91
N LEU A 133 -6.78 1.38 4.26
CA LEU A 133 -5.47 1.91 3.94
C LEU A 133 -4.39 1.27 4.81
N VAL A 134 -3.38 0.73 4.14
CA VAL A 134 -2.23 0.13 4.81
C VAL A 134 -0.92 0.65 4.26
N GLN A 135 0.11 0.56 5.08
CA GLN A 135 1.48 0.89 4.72
C GLN A 135 2.44 -0.13 5.30
N LEU A 136 3.46 -0.49 4.52
CA LEU A 136 4.51 -1.38 4.95
C LEU A 136 5.74 -0.56 5.33
N ARG A 137 6.42 -0.98 6.40
CA ARG A 137 7.74 -0.47 6.80
C ARG A 137 8.70 -1.66 6.93
N LEU A 138 9.82 -1.59 6.23
CA LEU A 138 10.94 -2.50 6.37
C LEU A 138 11.99 -1.82 7.24
N ALA A 139 12.41 -2.48 8.32
CA ALA A 139 13.48 -1.97 9.17
C ALA A 139 14.84 -2.01 8.42
N PRO A 140 15.80 -1.13 8.77
CA PRO A 140 17.18 -1.27 8.31
C PRO A 140 17.75 -2.65 8.67
N GLY A 141 18.59 -3.20 7.79
CA GLY A 141 19.19 -4.52 7.96
C GLY A 141 19.56 -5.16 6.62
N GLY A 142 20.50 -6.10 6.62
CA GLY A 142 20.95 -6.76 5.39
C GLY A 142 21.31 -5.76 4.27
N PRO A 143 20.57 -5.72 3.15
CA PRO A 143 20.81 -4.78 2.05
C PRO A 143 20.31 -3.34 2.32
N LEU A 144 19.48 -3.12 3.35
CA LEU A 144 18.87 -1.82 3.66
C LEU A 144 19.73 -1.03 4.64
N THR A 145 20.18 0.15 4.20
CA THR A 145 20.95 1.09 5.04
C THR A 145 20.06 2.00 5.90
N ARG A 146 18.81 2.17 5.48
CA ARG A 146 17.77 2.95 6.17
C ARG A 146 16.43 2.22 6.07
N ALA A 147 15.45 2.67 6.84
CA ALA A 147 14.11 2.11 6.76
C ALA A 147 13.50 2.39 5.38
N VAL A 148 12.75 1.43 4.85
CA VAL A 148 11.97 1.63 3.63
C VAL A 148 10.51 1.64 4.02
N VAL A 149 9.79 2.68 3.62
CA VAL A 149 8.36 2.81 3.87
C VAL A 149 7.65 2.86 2.52
N THR A 150 6.58 2.08 2.37
CA THR A 150 5.78 2.12 1.14
C THR A 150 4.83 3.31 1.15
N PRO A 151 4.27 3.73 0.00
CA PRO A 151 3.09 4.57 -0.01
C PRO A 151 1.91 3.81 0.62
N ALA A 152 0.91 4.54 1.11
CA ALA A 152 -0.34 3.94 1.56
C ALA A 152 -1.08 3.32 0.37
N VAL A 153 -1.59 2.09 0.53
CA VAL A 153 -2.38 1.38 -0.46
C VAL A 153 -3.66 0.84 0.15
N GLN A 154 -4.70 0.78 -0.67
CA GLN A 154 -5.99 0.20 -0.28
C GLN A 154 -5.93 -1.32 -0.45
N LEU A 155 -6.29 -2.07 0.60
CA LEU A 155 -6.54 -3.51 0.55
C LEU A 155 -8.03 -3.87 0.41
#